data_AF-A0A8H4TNM9-F1
#
_entry.id   AF-A0A8H4TNM9-F1
#
_cell.length_a   1.000
_cell.length_b   1.000
_cell.length_c   1.000
_cell.angle_alpha   90.00
_cell.angle_beta   90.00
_cell.angle_gamma   90.00
#
_symmetry.space_group_name_H-M   'P 1'
#
loop_
_entity.id
_entity.type
_entity.pdbx_description
1 polymer ?
#
loop_
_entity_poly.entity_id
_entity_poly.type
_entity_poly.pdbx_seq_one_letter_code
_entity_poly.pdbx_strand_id
1 'polypeptide(L)'
;MDIQELPCEYPESSQAPSLSGDESPSDQSPLSSSLSSLDPRGFRNGQASQPNDAFIAVMGVTGSGTSIVDVYPYKVSADFTVYLIDTPGFDDTGKTDSDVLNEIAMWLSDSYQHNICLHGIIYLHRISDVRMQGSAKKNLVTFKKLCGENALRKVILASTMWDKTPLDEATMREQELKDTPEFWGWMLEKGSSCHRYDNTADSARQIILSLANHEAPIATDLQKQIVDEGLTLDETSAGQELASEILKERERLDEVRQELEAQIKAAKEQHDRDTQEVLQEERDRYTDMIQKAEKNTENLKSTMENLIAKRDQRVAEMKEQIQELQAKNEETLQHMKMKALELEREKAKLQQQQLQPHQQTRPDQQLVLLGPRQSNLRTAGQNQQKGEVKNPPTRVWFSISLTKSFYFLLSPECWSCNTVKLQEFQAGNRIEVGCMSTANDQVATWIARHANSTWRISAVFEHHYPDFAKNIRLYGLENLDVCTLGPDQAYYARWLDGSWSSSASDAFNQTITEVTKNGHKVAAVSLGYGGSFFISYGSGSRYLEWNYQLEGYYRSLDRFLRSQTRMGKGISIHAITLDPHSQTDYLVVFTFDTRRGADKPKNKLYCSNRATRQAIDDWWETTKERRESS
;
A
#
# COMPACT_ATOMS: atom_id res chain seq x y z
N MET A 1 -23.89 -56.49 -5.06
CA MET A 1 -22.75 -56.23 -5.96
C MET A 1 -21.85 -55.31 -5.19
N ASP A 2 -20.94 -55.92 -4.45
CA ASP A 2 -19.95 -55.24 -3.62
C ASP A 2 -18.93 -54.57 -4.54
N ILE A 3 -18.69 -53.28 -4.33
CA ILE A 3 -17.58 -52.55 -4.95
C ILE A 3 -16.56 -52.35 -3.83
N GLN A 4 -15.42 -53.02 -3.98
CA GLN A 4 -14.29 -52.99 -3.07
C GLN A 4 -13.62 -51.61 -3.07
N GLU A 5 -13.45 -51.02 -1.89
CA GLU A 5 -12.51 -49.92 -1.67
C GLU A 5 -11.08 -50.48 -1.67
N LEU A 6 -10.19 -49.88 -2.47
CA LEU A 6 -8.76 -50.18 -2.51
C LEU A 6 -8.01 -49.21 -1.58
N PRO A 7 -7.19 -49.69 -0.62
CA PRO A 7 -6.30 -48.85 0.15
C PRO A 7 -5.00 -48.57 -0.63
N CYS A 8 -4.50 -47.33 -0.57
CA CYS A 8 -3.18 -46.95 -1.07
C CYS A 8 -2.06 -47.56 -0.20
N GLU A 9 -1.32 -48.52 -0.74
CA GLU A 9 -0.06 -49.02 -0.15
C GLU A 9 1.13 -48.15 -0.59
N TYR A 10 1.94 -47.71 0.38
CA TYR A 10 3.22 -47.06 0.15
C TYR A 10 4.34 -48.11 -0.04
N PRO A 11 5.28 -47.96 -0.98
CA PRO A 11 6.44 -48.84 -1.08
C PRO A 11 7.53 -48.49 -0.04
N GLU A 12 7.98 -49.49 0.71
CA GLU A 12 9.17 -49.42 1.57
C GLU A 12 10.50 -49.52 0.78
N SER A 13 11.55 -48.93 1.37
CA SER A 13 13.02 -49.09 1.17
C SER A 13 13.71 -47.79 0.71
N SER A 14 14.87 -47.35 1.23
CA SER A 14 15.91 -48.00 2.03
C SER A 14 16.82 -46.94 2.70
N GLN A 15 17.26 -47.27 3.93
CA GLN A 15 18.37 -46.77 4.76
C GLN A 15 19.30 -45.65 4.23
N ALA A 16 19.41 -44.56 5.01
CA ALA A 16 20.51 -43.60 5.01
C ALA A 16 21.52 -43.91 6.14
N PRO A 17 22.81 -43.56 6.00
CA PRO A 17 23.77 -43.65 7.10
C PRO A 17 23.76 -42.38 7.96
N SER A 18 23.92 -42.59 9.26
CA SER A 18 24.04 -41.62 10.33
C SER A 18 25.31 -40.76 10.25
N LEU A 19 25.18 -39.44 10.32
CA LEU A 19 26.25 -38.54 10.77
C LEU A 19 25.67 -37.51 11.75
N SER A 20 26.12 -37.64 12.99
CA SER A 20 25.92 -36.74 14.12
C SER A 20 26.74 -35.45 13.95
N GLY A 21 26.10 -34.30 14.17
CA GLY A 21 26.77 -33.01 14.34
C GLY A 21 25.80 -32.03 14.99
N ASP A 22 26.04 -31.74 16.27
CA ASP A 22 25.40 -30.66 17.03
C ASP A 22 25.66 -29.30 16.34
N GLU A 23 24.60 -28.60 15.92
CA GLU A 23 24.64 -27.15 15.74
C GLU A 23 23.40 -26.51 16.38
N SER A 24 23.69 -25.63 17.34
CA SER A 24 22.77 -24.74 18.05
C SER A 24 22.01 -23.81 17.07
N PRO A 25 20.75 -23.43 17.35
CA PRO A 25 19.96 -22.64 16.42
C PRO A 25 20.44 -21.19 16.41
N SER A 26 21.04 -20.77 15.29
CA SER A 26 21.31 -19.37 14.96
C SER A 26 20.11 -18.74 14.26
N ASP A 27 19.86 -17.47 14.59
CA ASP A 27 18.81 -16.60 14.06
C ASP A 27 18.61 -16.75 12.55
N GLN A 28 17.44 -17.25 12.14
CA GLN A 28 16.99 -17.13 10.76
C GLN A 28 16.52 -15.70 10.50
N SER A 29 17.10 -15.09 9.47
CA SER A 29 16.74 -13.75 9.02
C SER A 29 15.32 -13.72 8.40
N PRO A 30 14.54 -12.64 8.61
CA PRO A 30 13.15 -12.54 8.13
C PRO A 30 12.99 -12.46 6.60
N LEU A 31 14.09 -12.46 5.84
CA LEU A 31 14.10 -12.39 4.38
C LEU A 31 14.18 -13.76 3.69
N SER A 32 14.51 -14.82 4.41
CA SER A 32 14.63 -16.18 3.83
C SER A 32 13.28 -16.91 3.70
N SER A 33 12.28 -16.50 4.50
CA SER A 33 10.95 -17.11 4.53
C SER A 33 10.04 -16.72 3.36
N SER A 34 10.30 -15.58 2.70
CA SER A 34 9.44 -15.08 1.62
C SER A 34 9.62 -15.78 0.27
N LEU A 35 10.68 -16.58 0.10
CA LEU A 35 10.94 -17.34 -1.13
C LEU A 35 10.42 -18.79 -1.07
N SER A 36 10.16 -19.31 0.13
CA SER A 36 9.56 -20.64 0.36
C SER A 36 8.03 -20.65 0.23
N SER A 37 7.39 -19.48 0.10
CA SER A 37 5.93 -19.29 0.14
C SER A 37 5.19 -19.69 -1.15
N LEU A 38 5.90 -19.75 -2.28
CA LEU A 38 5.30 -19.79 -3.62
C LEU A 38 5.27 -21.17 -4.28
N ASP A 39 6.12 -22.10 -3.84
CA ASP A 39 6.05 -23.52 -4.21
C ASP A 39 5.21 -24.22 -3.13
N PRO A 40 4.12 -24.93 -3.47
CA PRO A 40 3.38 -25.68 -2.47
C PRO A 40 4.23 -26.76 -1.79
N ARG A 41 5.42 -27.12 -2.33
CA ARG A 41 6.45 -27.97 -1.70
C ARG A 41 7.48 -27.20 -0.88
N GLY A 42 7.45 -25.86 -0.91
CA GLY A 42 8.39 -24.98 -0.22
C GLY A 42 8.32 -25.06 1.31
N PHE A 43 7.28 -25.71 1.86
CA PHE A 43 7.25 -26.07 3.28
C PHE A 43 8.40 -27.03 3.61
N ARG A 44 9.04 -26.85 4.77
CA ARG A 44 10.25 -27.60 5.17
C ARG A 44 11.42 -27.52 4.17
N ASN A 45 11.68 -26.35 3.60
CA ASN A 45 12.81 -26.14 2.68
C ASN A 45 12.79 -27.05 1.43
N GLY A 46 11.61 -27.44 0.94
CA GLY A 46 11.50 -28.28 -0.25
C GLY A 46 11.44 -29.79 0.02
N GLN A 47 11.30 -30.22 1.28
CA GLN A 47 11.14 -31.64 1.62
C GLN A 47 9.68 -32.10 1.50
N ALA A 48 9.47 -33.39 1.24
CA ALA A 48 8.12 -33.98 1.18
C ALA A 48 7.39 -33.88 2.54
N SER A 49 6.05 -33.90 2.49
CA SER A 49 5.22 -33.97 3.69
C SER A 49 5.45 -35.24 4.48
N GLN A 50 5.40 -35.10 5.81
CA GLN A 50 5.36 -36.25 6.71
C GLN A 50 3.92 -36.71 6.92
N PRO A 51 3.69 -38.00 7.26
CA PRO A 51 2.35 -38.54 7.47
C PRO A 51 1.52 -37.82 8.54
N ASN A 52 2.19 -37.18 9.50
CA ASN A 52 1.56 -36.42 10.57
C ASN A 52 1.39 -34.93 10.25
N ASP A 53 1.82 -34.45 9.08
CA ASP A 53 1.68 -33.02 8.74
C ASP A 53 0.21 -32.70 8.42
N ALA A 54 -0.33 -31.65 9.04
CA ALA A 54 -1.69 -31.19 8.79
C ALA A 54 -1.68 -29.85 8.03
N PHE A 55 -2.45 -29.72 6.96
CA PHE A 55 -2.52 -28.52 6.15
C PHE A 55 -3.88 -27.84 6.32
N ILE A 56 -3.91 -26.58 6.75
CA ILE A 56 -5.14 -25.83 7.01
C ILE A 56 -5.11 -24.54 6.19
N ALA A 57 -6.10 -24.36 5.31
CA ALA A 57 -6.24 -23.13 4.56
C ALA A 57 -6.99 -22.07 5.38
N VAL A 58 -6.49 -20.84 5.40
CA VAL A 58 -7.13 -19.70 6.05
C VAL A 58 -7.59 -18.74 4.96
N MET A 59 -8.91 -18.55 4.88
CA MET A 59 -9.59 -17.76 3.86
C MET A 59 -10.57 -16.78 4.51
N GLY A 60 -11.04 -15.79 3.77
CA GLY A 60 -12.18 -14.97 4.18
C GLY A 60 -12.03 -13.49 3.84
N VAL A 61 -12.79 -12.67 4.57
CA VAL A 61 -12.71 -11.21 4.45
C VAL A 61 -11.58 -10.71 5.35
N THR A 62 -10.36 -11.00 4.93
CA THR A 62 -9.13 -10.47 5.52
C THR A 62 -8.81 -9.16 4.79
N GLY A 63 -8.47 -8.08 5.50
CA GLY A 63 -8.13 -6.81 4.84
C GLY A 63 -6.94 -6.92 3.87
N SER A 64 -6.55 -5.83 3.22
CA SER A 64 -5.52 -5.74 2.15
C SER A 64 -4.06 -6.05 2.56
N GLY A 65 -3.84 -7.01 3.46
CA GLY A 65 -2.52 -7.36 3.99
C GLY A 65 -1.75 -8.44 3.21
N THR A 66 -2.45 -9.34 2.52
CA THR A 66 -1.84 -10.53 1.90
C THR A 66 -2.04 -10.49 0.39
N SER A 67 -0.95 -10.24 -0.35
CA SER A 67 -0.94 -10.17 -1.82
C SER A 67 -0.43 -11.44 -2.50
N ILE A 68 -0.05 -12.47 -1.76
CA ILE A 68 0.39 -13.77 -2.28
C ILE A 68 0.03 -14.82 -1.23
N VAL A 69 -0.33 -16.03 -1.65
CA VAL A 69 -0.52 -17.16 -0.72
C VAL A 69 0.80 -17.49 -0.02
N ASP A 70 0.77 -17.64 1.31
CA ASP A 70 1.96 -17.91 2.13
C ASP A 70 1.69 -19.06 3.12
N VAL A 71 2.74 -19.77 3.54
CA VAL A 71 2.62 -20.99 4.35
C VAL A 71 3.42 -20.88 5.64
N TYR A 72 2.73 -20.94 6.78
CA TYR A 72 3.30 -20.77 8.10
C TYR A 72 3.29 -22.08 8.90
N PRO A 73 4.45 -22.60 9.33
CA PRO A 73 4.51 -23.79 10.17
C PRO A 73 4.22 -23.48 11.63
N TYR A 74 3.32 -24.24 12.24
CA TYR A 74 2.99 -24.24 13.67
C TYR A 74 3.27 -25.63 14.26
N LYS A 75 4.36 -25.74 15.02
CA LYS A 75 4.74 -27.00 15.70
C LYS A 75 3.84 -27.22 16.91
N VAL A 76 3.01 -28.26 16.85
CA VAL A 76 2.12 -28.66 17.95
C VAL A 76 2.83 -29.62 18.91
N SER A 77 3.62 -30.55 18.37
CA SER A 77 4.50 -31.45 19.12
C SER A 77 5.78 -31.73 18.31
N ALA A 78 6.67 -32.58 18.83
CA ALA A 78 7.89 -32.97 18.11
C ALA A 78 7.59 -33.64 16.75
N ASP A 79 6.50 -34.40 16.69
CA ASP A 79 6.13 -35.23 15.54
C ASP A 79 4.87 -34.73 14.83
N PHE A 80 4.35 -33.56 15.21
CA PHE A 80 3.11 -32.99 14.67
C PHE A 80 3.25 -31.50 14.37
N THR A 81 3.19 -31.17 13.07
CA THR A 81 3.25 -29.78 12.58
C THR A 81 2.01 -29.47 11.77
N VAL A 82 1.40 -28.32 12.06
CA VAL A 82 0.30 -27.76 11.27
C VAL A 82 0.87 -26.68 10.36
N TYR A 83 0.55 -26.72 9.07
CA TYR A 83 0.87 -25.70 8.09
C TYR A 83 -0.38 -24.86 7.83
N LEU A 84 -0.32 -23.59 8.22
CA LEU A 84 -1.37 -22.61 7.96
C LEU A 84 -1.08 -21.93 6.63
N ILE A 85 -2.01 -22.07 5.69
CA ILE A 85 -1.91 -21.47 4.36
C ILE A 85 -2.71 -20.18 4.39
N ASP A 86 -2.03 -19.05 4.50
CA ASP A 86 -2.65 -17.73 4.46
C ASP A 86 -2.98 -17.38 3.02
N THR A 87 -4.24 -17.03 2.74
CA THR A 87 -4.71 -16.71 1.40
C THR A 87 -5.10 -15.23 1.29
N PRO A 88 -4.91 -14.59 0.12
CA PRO A 88 -5.40 -13.25 -0.12
C PRO A 88 -6.91 -13.13 0.16
N GLY A 89 -7.31 -12.01 0.76
CA GLY A 89 -8.72 -11.71 1.02
C GLY A 89 -9.47 -11.28 -0.24
N PHE A 90 -10.73 -11.69 -0.37
CA PHE A 90 -11.59 -11.29 -1.49
C PHE A 90 -11.97 -9.79 -1.51
N ASP A 91 -11.76 -9.05 -0.41
CA ASP A 91 -12.02 -7.60 -0.32
C ASP A 91 -10.71 -6.75 -0.42
N ASP A 92 -9.66 -7.28 -1.05
CA ASP A 92 -8.40 -6.55 -1.24
C ASP A 92 -8.54 -5.41 -2.27
N THR A 93 -8.26 -4.18 -1.86
CA THR A 93 -8.37 -2.98 -2.71
C THR A 93 -7.38 -2.95 -3.87
N GLY A 94 -6.31 -3.74 -3.81
CA GLY A 94 -5.31 -3.86 -4.87
C GLY A 94 -5.62 -4.91 -5.93
N LYS A 95 -6.59 -5.80 -5.68
CA LYS A 95 -6.88 -6.97 -6.52
C LYS A 95 -8.34 -7.07 -6.89
N THR A 96 -8.62 -7.76 -7.98
CA THR A 96 -10.00 -8.10 -8.34
C THR A 96 -10.38 -9.45 -7.73
N ASP A 97 -11.67 -9.68 -7.45
CA ASP A 97 -12.17 -10.97 -6.92
C ASP A 97 -11.71 -12.17 -7.78
N SER A 98 -11.57 -11.96 -9.09
CA SER A 98 -11.05 -12.97 -10.02
C SER A 98 -9.56 -13.21 -9.85
N ASP A 99 -8.76 -12.19 -9.55
CA ASP A 99 -7.34 -12.35 -9.22
C ASP A 99 -7.17 -13.16 -7.92
N VAL A 100 -8.02 -12.90 -6.91
CA VAL A 100 -8.02 -13.64 -5.64
C VAL A 100 -8.40 -15.10 -5.85
N LEU A 101 -9.51 -15.35 -6.58
CA LEU A 101 -9.92 -16.72 -6.90
C LEU A 101 -8.85 -17.44 -7.72
N ASN A 102 -8.21 -16.76 -8.68
CA ASN A 102 -7.08 -17.29 -9.44
C ASN A 102 -5.94 -17.76 -8.52
N GLU A 103 -5.48 -16.92 -7.60
CA GLU A 103 -4.38 -17.29 -6.70
C GLU A 103 -4.71 -18.45 -5.78
N ILE A 104 -5.94 -18.49 -5.26
CA ILE A 104 -6.41 -19.61 -4.45
C ILE A 104 -6.48 -20.89 -5.29
N ALA A 105 -7.08 -20.83 -6.49
CA ALA A 105 -7.20 -21.97 -7.40
C ALA A 105 -5.84 -22.52 -7.81
N MET A 106 -4.90 -21.62 -8.10
CA MET A 106 -3.54 -21.97 -8.47
C MET A 106 -2.85 -22.78 -7.37
N TRP A 107 -2.84 -22.25 -6.15
CA TRP A 107 -2.17 -22.89 -5.03
C TRP A 107 -2.83 -24.21 -4.63
N LEU A 108 -4.18 -24.24 -4.57
CA LEU A 108 -4.93 -25.45 -4.23
C LEU A 108 -4.77 -26.56 -5.25
N SER A 109 -4.70 -26.24 -6.55
CA SER A 109 -4.56 -27.27 -7.58
C SER A 109 -3.12 -27.78 -7.67
N ASP A 110 -2.12 -26.90 -7.56
CA ASP A 110 -0.70 -27.28 -7.56
C ASP A 110 -0.36 -28.13 -6.32
N SER A 111 -0.86 -27.76 -5.13
CA SER A 111 -0.75 -28.60 -3.93
C SER A 111 -1.42 -29.96 -4.09
N TYR A 112 -2.63 -30.01 -4.65
CA TYR A 112 -3.35 -31.26 -4.87
C TYR A 112 -2.63 -32.21 -5.84
N GLN A 113 -2.08 -31.69 -6.94
CA GLN A 113 -1.26 -32.46 -7.89
C GLN A 113 -0.01 -33.06 -7.23
N HIS A 114 0.52 -32.39 -6.20
CA HIS A 114 1.65 -32.86 -5.41
C HIS A 114 1.25 -33.69 -4.17
N ASN A 115 0.00 -34.16 -4.09
CA ASN A 115 -0.54 -34.94 -2.98
C ASN A 115 -0.52 -34.22 -1.61
N ILE A 116 -0.55 -32.89 -1.61
CA ILE A 116 -0.69 -32.07 -0.41
C ILE A 116 -2.18 -31.74 -0.25
N CYS A 117 -2.86 -32.50 0.60
CA CYS A 117 -4.30 -32.39 0.79
C CYS A 117 -4.65 -31.63 2.07
N LEU A 118 -5.74 -30.86 2.01
CA LEU A 118 -6.19 -30.05 3.14
C LEU A 118 -6.82 -30.93 4.23
N HIS A 119 -6.52 -30.63 5.49
CA HIS A 119 -7.16 -31.24 6.65
C HIS A 119 -8.32 -30.38 7.16
N GLY A 120 -8.31 -29.09 6.83
CA GLY A 120 -9.36 -28.15 7.19
C GLY A 120 -9.25 -26.82 6.45
N ILE A 121 -10.34 -26.05 6.50
CA ILE A 121 -10.41 -24.69 5.99
C ILE A 121 -11.00 -23.82 7.11
N ILE A 122 -10.39 -22.67 7.36
CA ILE A 122 -10.89 -21.65 8.28
C ILE A 122 -11.37 -20.49 7.42
N TYR A 123 -12.66 -20.16 7.52
CA TYR A 123 -13.25 -18.97 6.91
C TYR A 123 -13.42 -17.88 7.97
N LEU A 124 -12.71 -16.77 7.82
CA LEU A 124 -12.72 -15.64 8.73
C LEU A 124 -13.76 -14.58 8.34
N HIS A 125 -14.52 -14.11 9.31
CA HIS A 125 -15.49 -13.02 9.14
C HIS A 125 -15.44 -12.04 10.31
N ARG A 126 -15.48 -10.73 10.05
CA ARG A 126 -15.46 -9.70 11.10
C ARG A 126 -16.86 -9.49 11.65
N ILE A 127 -17.05 -9.67 12.95
CA ILE A 127 -18.37 -9.44 13.58
C ILE A 127 -18.75 -7.95 13.67
N SER A 128 -17.76 -7.07 13.47
CA SER A 128 -17.94 -5.62 13.44
C SER A 128 -18.74 -5.12 12.24
N ASP A 129 -18.85 -5.92 11.18
CA ASP A 129 -19.53 -5.52 9.95
C ASP A 129 -21.04 -5.50 10.21
N VAL A 130 -21.64 -4.30 10.12
CA VAL A 130 -23.03 -4.04 10.55
C VAL A 130 -24.06 -4.81 9.71
N ARG A 131 -23.70 -5.26 8.51
CA ARG A 131 -24.55 -6.04 7.61
C ARG A 131 -23.70 -6.96 6.73
N MET A 132 -24.22 -8.14 6.42
CA MET A 132 -23.76 -8.99 5.31
C MET A 132 -24.15 -8.37 3.95
N GLN A 133 -23.52 -7.24 3.57
CA GLN A 133 -23.82 -6.52 2.34
C GLN A 133 -22.85 -6.82 1.20
N GLY A 134 -23.38 -6.83 -0.03
CA GLY A 134 -22.62 -6.77 -1.29
C GLY A 134 -21.54 -7.83 -1.42
N SER A 135 -20.28 -7.40 -1.35
CA SER A 135 -19.09 -8.22 -1.60
C SER A 135 -18.98 -9.39 -0.62
N ALA A 136 -19.18 -9.19 0.69
CA ALA A 136 -19.08 -10.26 1.68
C ALA A 136 -20.06 -11.43 1.41
N LYS A 137 -21.27 -11.12 0.91
CA LYS A 137 -22.24 -12.15 0.50
C LYS A 137 -21.80 -12.85 -0.79
N LYS A 138 -21.37 -12.09 -1.81
CA LYS A 138 -20.84 -12.64 -3.07
C LYS A 138 -19.66 -13.59 -2.79
N ASN A 139 -18.71 -13.15 -1.97
CA ASN A 139 -17.52 -13.90 -1.56
C ASN A 139 -17.89 -15.21 -0.85
N LEU A 140 -18.86 -15.17 0.06
CA LEU A 140 -19.33 -16.37 0.74
C LEU A 140 -19.99 -17.37 -0.22
N VAL A 141 -20.75 -16.89 -1.22
CA VAL A 141 -21.36 -17.76 -2.23
C VAL A 141 -20.28 -18.41 -3.11
N THR A 142 -19.29 -17.64 -3.59
CA THR A 142 -18.13 -18.19 -4.32
C THR A 142 -17.36 -19.19 -3.47
N PHE A 143 -17.14 -18.91 -2.18
CA PHE A 143 -16.48 -19.82 -1.24
C PHE A 143 -17.24 -21.14 -1.07
N LYS A 144 -18.58 -21.11 -0.96
CA LYS A 144 -19.42 -22.32 -0.91
C LYS A 144 -19.21 -23.20 -2.14
N LYS A 145 -19.16 -22.58 -3.33
CA LYS A 145 -18.93 -23.28 -4.60
C LYS A 145 -17.51 -23.83 -4.73
N LEU A 146 -16.51 -23.08 -4.24
CA LEU A 146 -15.12 -23.51 -4.21
C LEU A 146 -14.95 -24.76 -3.35
N CYS A 147 -15.51 -24.74 -2.13
CA CYS A 147 -15.40 -25.86 -1.20
C CYS A 147 -16.11 -27.10 -1.73
N GLY A 148 -17.36 -26.93 -2.19
CA GLY A 148 -18.24 -28.06 -2.44
C GLY A 148 -18.86 -28.63 -1.18
N GLU A 149 -20.01 -29.29 -1.31
CA GLU A 149 -20.79 -29.79 -0.17
C GLU A 149 -19.99 -30.74 0.72
N ASN A 150 -19.17 -31.60 0.10
CA ASN A 150 -18.35 -32.55 0.83
C ASN A 150 -17.32 -31.87 1.75
N ALA A 151 -16.68 -30.80 1.28
CA ALA A 151 -15.62 -30.13 2.04
C ALA A 151 -16.13 -29.34 3.25
N LEU A 152 -17.41 -28.97 3.27
CA LEU A 152 -18.00 -28.14 4.33
C LEU A 152 -17.89 -28.75 5.73
N ARG A 153 -17.86 -30.08 5.85
CA ARG A 153 -17.64 -30.78 7.14
C ARG A 153 -16.25 -30.55 7.75
N LYS A 154 -15.32 -29.96 6.98
CA LYS A 154 -13.96 -29.59 7.39
C LYS A 154 -13.77 -28.07 7.38
N VAL A 155 -14.85 -27.30 7.28
CA VAL A 155 -14.82 -25.85 7.32
C VAL A 155 -15.16 -25.37 8.73
N ILE A 156 -14.28 -24.54 9.30
CA ILE A 156 -14.58 -23.72 10.47
C ILE A 156 -14.93 -22.31 10.01
N LEU A 157 -16.11 -21.86 10.43
CA LEU A 157 -16.56 -20.48 10.32
C LEU A 157 -16.14 -19.74 11.59
N ALA A 158 -15.11 -18.90 11.48
CA ALA A 158 -14.54 -18.20 12.62
C ALA A 158 -14.88 -16.69 12.57
N SER A 159 -15.59 -16.21 13.58
CA SER A 159 -15.89 -14.79 13.76
C SER A 159 -14.75 -14.09 14.51
N THR A 160 -14.35 -12.92 14.03
CA THR A 160 -13.21 -12.12 14.55
C THR A 160 -13.66 -10.71 14.98
N MET A 161 -12.76 -9.93 15.58
CA MET A 161 -12.98 -8.54 16.00
C MET A 161 -14.06 -8.34 17.07
N TRP A 162 -14.22 -9.33 17.96
CA TRP A 162 -15.13 -9.27 19.10
C TRP A 162 -14.81 -8.12 20.07
N ASP A 163 -13.59 -7.58 20.04
CA ASP A 163 -13.15 -6.43 20.82
C ASP A 163 -13.60 -5.07 20.24
N LYS A 164 -14.18 -5.05 19.02
CA LYS A 164 -14.55 -3.82 18.30
C LYS A 164 -16.04 -3.49 18.36
N THR A 165 -16.89 -4.35 18.91
CA THR A 165 -18.34 -4.18 18.89
C THR A 165 -18.93 -4.59 20.25
N PRO A 166 -19.94 -3.88 20.77
CA PRO A 166 -20.65 -4.29 21.98
C PRO A 166 -21.08 -5.77 21.91
N LEU A 167 -20.89 -6.49 23.01
CA LEU A 167 -21.04 -7.96 23.04
C LEU A 167 -22.46 -8.41 22.68
N ASP A 168 -23.47 -7.66 23.09
CA ASP A 168 -24.87 -7.87 22.77
C ASP A 168 -25.13 -7.75 21.26
N GLU A 169 -24.67 -6.66 20.64
CA GLU A 169 -24.76 -6.49 19.19
C GLU A 169 -24.00 -7.58 18.43
N ALA A 170 -22.76 -7.87 18.84
CA ALA A 170 -21.93 -8.90 18.20
C ALA A 170 -22.57 -10.29 18.31
N THR A 171 -23.19 -10.61 19.45
CA THR A 171 -23.91 -11.87 19.65
C THR A 171 -25.15 -11.95 18.76
N MET A 172 -25.92 -10.87 18.62
CA MET A 172 -27.06 -10.84 17.70
C MET A 172 -26.63 -11.04 16.24
N ARG A 173 -25.54 -10.42 15.81
CA ARG A 173 -24.98 -10.60 14.46
C ARG A 173 -24.48 -12.01 14.22
N GLU A 174 -23.82 -12.63 15.21
CA GLU A 174 -23.38 -14.03 15.10
C GLU A 174 -24.58 -14.97 14.96
N GLN A 175 -25.66 -14.69 15.70
CA GLN A 175 -26.90 -15.46 15.61
C GLN A 175 -27.55 -15.30 14.23
N GLU A 176 -27.60 -14.07 13.68
CA GLU A 176 -28.09 -13.83 12.31
C GLU A 176 -27.27 -14.59 11.27
N LEU A 177 -25.94 -14.62 11.40
CA LEU A 177 -25.06 -15.41 10.52
C LEU A 177 -25.42 -16.89 10.56
N LYS A 178 -25.61 -17.46 11.75
CA LYS A 178 -25.93 -18.87 11.98
C LYS A 178 -27.33 -19.25 11.50
N ASP A 179 -28.32 -18.39 11.71
CA ASP A 179 -29.72 -18.72 11.44
C ASP A 179 -30.13 -18.50 9.98
N THR A 180 -29.40 -17.66 9.25
CA THR A 180 -29.72 -17.33 7.86
C THR A 180 -29.10 -18.34 6.89
N PRO A 181 -29.89 -19.13 6.12
CA PRO A 181 -29.36 -20.14 5.20
C PRO A 181 -28.43 -19.58 4.14
N GLU A 182 -28.71 -18.37 3.64
CA GLU A 182 -27.88 -17.67 2.68
C GLU A 182 -26.50 -17.30 3.25
N PHE A 183 -26.37 -17.19 4.58
CA PHE A 183 -25.12 -16.94 5.29
C PHE A 183 -24.49 -18.26 5.74
N TRP A 184 -24.31 -18.47 7.05
CA TRP A 184 -23.65 -19.67 7.58
C TRP A 184 -24.62 -20.83 7.79
N GLY A 185 -25.92 -20.59 7.92
CA GLY A 185 -26.91 -21.62 8.27
C GLY A 185 -26.85 -22.87 7.41
N TRP A 186 -26.82 -22.71 6.07
CA TRP A 186 -26.69 -23.85 5.17
C TRP A 186 -25.36 -24.60 5.33
N MET A 187 -24.25 -23.90 5.59
CA MET A 187 -22.94 -24.53 5.78
C MET A 187 -22.89 -25.31 7.09
N LEU A 188 -23.49 -24.77 8.15
CA LEU A 188 -23.64 -25.44 9.44
C LEU A 188 -24.50 -26.71 9.31
N GLU A 189 -25.59 -26.65 8.53
CA GLU A 189 -26.42 -27.83 8.21
C GLU A 189 -25.60 -28.92 7.49
N LYS A 190 -24.66 -28.54 6.63
CA LYS A 190 -23.75 -29.45 5.91
C LYS A 190 -22.51 -29.87 6.72
N GLY A 191 -22.44 -29.50 8.00
CA GLY A 191 -21.44 -30.00 8.95
C GLY A 191 -20.27 -29.06 9.22
N SER A 192 -20.29 -27.81 8.72
CA SER A 192 -19.33 -26.80 9.19
C SER A 192 -19.54 -26.51 10.68
N SER A 193 -18.49 -26.11 11.38
CA SER A 193 -18.60 -25.64 12.77
C SER A 193 -18.36 -24.13 12.85
N CYS A 194 -18.89 -23.50 13.90
CA CYS A 194 -18.73 -22.08 14.17
C CYS A 194 -17.89 -21.86 15.43
N HIS A 195 -16.90 -20.98 15.35
CA HIS A 195 -16.02 -20.62 16.46
C HIS A 195 -15.86 -19.10 16.57
N ARG A 196 -15.52 -18.62 17.78
CA ARG A 196 -15.14 -17.23 18.02
C ARG A 196 -13.63 -17.15 18.17
N TYR A 197 -13.02 -16.18 17.51
CA TYR A 197 -11.63 -15.83 17.71
C TYR A 197 -11.55 -14.57 18.58
N ASP A 198 -11.11 -14.76 19.82
CA ASP A 198 -11.08 -13.71 20.85
C ASP A 198 -9.80 -12.87 20.82
N ASN A 199 -9.07 -12.90 19.70
CA ASN A 199 -7.78 -12.24 19.53
C ASN A 199 -6.70 -12.71 20.55
N THR A 200 -6.76 -13.99 20.92
CA THR A 200 -5.82 -14.63 21.84
C THR A 200 -5.16 -15.86 21.22
N ALA A 201 -3.91 -16.14 21.60
CA ALA A 201 -3.20 -17.34 21.14
C ALA A 201 -3.94 -18.64 21.51
N ASP A 202 -4.59 -18.68 22.67
CA ASP A 202 -5.35 -19.85 23.13
C ASP A 202 -6.58 -20.12 22.27
N SER A 203 -7.36 -19.09 21.92
CA SER A 203 -8.52 -19.25 21.03
C SER A 203 -8.11 -19.68 19.62
N ALA A 204 -7.03 -19.10 19.06
CA ALA A 204 -6.45 -19.55 17.80
C ALA A 204 -6.02 -21.02 17.85
N ARG A 205 -5.30 -21.42 18.91
CA ARG A 205 -4.84 -22.80 19.10
C ARG A 205 -6.01 -23.79 19.17
N GLN A 206 -7.10 -23.43 19.86
CA GLN A 206 -8.30 -24.27 19.94
C GLN A 206 -8.95 -24.47 18.57
N ILE A 207 -9.07 -23.42 17.76
CA ILE A 207 -9.61 -23.49 16.39
C ILE A 207 -8.72 -24.36 15.49
N ILE A 208 -7.41 -24.24 15.61
CA ILE A 208 -6.47 -25.04 14.80
C ILE A 208 -6.57 -26.52 15.17
N LEU A 209 -6.56 -26.86 16.46
CA LEU A 209 -6.57 -28.24 16.92
C LEU A 209 -7.89 -28.97 16.65
N SER A 210 -9.02 -28.25 16.60
CA SER A 210 -10.29 -28.88 16.24
C SER A 210 -10.32 -29.37 14.78
N LEU A 211 -9.59 -28.70 13.87
CA LEU A 211 -9.41 -29.17 12.50
C LEU A 211 -8.30 -30.22 12.36
N ALA A 212 -7.20 -30.04 13.08
CA ALA A 212 -6.01 -30.86 12.91
C ALA A 212 -6.19 -32.31 13.40
N ASN A 213 -7.17 -32.58 14.27
CA ASN A 213 -7.51 -33.92 14.77
C ASN A 213 -8.37 -34.77 13.80
N HIS A 214 -8.60 -34.30 12.58
CA HIS A 214 -9.39 -35.04 11.61
C HIS A 214 -8.55 -36.10 10.87
N GLU A 215 -8.99 -37.36 10.91
CA GLU A 215 -8.21 -38.52 10.43
C GLU A 215 -7.98 -38.59 8.90
N ALA A 216 -8.80 -37.93 8.09
CA ALA A 216 -8.69 -38.00 6.63
C ALA A 216 -8.70 -36.59 6.00
N PRO A 217 -7.77 -36.32 5.06
CA PRO A 217 -7.76 -35.07 4.33
C PRO A 217 -8.96 -34.97 3.37
N ILE A 218 -9.20 -33.77 2.85
CA ILE A 218 -10.31 -33.44 1.97
C ILE A 218 -9.83 -32.67 0.75
N ALA A 219 -10.41 -32.99 -0.40
CA ALA A 219 -10.28 -32.23 -1.63
C ALA A 219 -11.54 -31.38 -1.83
N THR A 220 -11.35 -30.11 -2.17
CA THR A 220 -12.45 -29.21 -2.52
C THR A 220 -12.98 -29.51 -3.91
N ASP A 221 -14.21 -29.09 -4.22
CA ASP A 221 -14.76 -29.24 -5.58
C ASP A 221 -13.90 -28.48 -6.60
N LEU A 222 -13.33 -27.33 -6.24
CA LEU A 222 -12.40 -26.60 -7.09
C LEU A 222 -11.16 -27.42 -7.47
N GLN A 223 -10.55 -28.12 -6.51
CA GLN A 223 -9.39 -28.98 -6.76
C GLN A 223 -9.73 -30.11 -7.73
N LYS A 224 -10.86 -30.79 -7.52
CA LYS A 224 -11.31 -31.88 -8.38
C LYS A 224 -11.67 -31.41 -9.79
N GLN A 225 -12.40 -30.31 -9.90
CA GLN A 225 -12.81 -29.73 -11.18
C GLN A 225 -11.60 -29.34 -12.04
N ILE A 226 -10.58 -28.74 -11.44
CA ILE A 226 -9.38 -28.32 -12.19
C ILE A 226 -8.46 -29.52 -12.47
N VAL A 227 -8.20 -30.37 -11.48
CA VAL A 227 -7.15 -31.41 -11.58
C VAL A 227 -7.69 -32.73 -12.13
N ASP A 228 -8.83 -33.20 -11.63
CA ASP A 228 -9.40 -34.50 -12.02
C ASP A 228 -10.23 -34.38 -13.30
N GLU A 229 -11.01 -33.31 -13.43
CA GLU A 229 -11.91 -33.08 -14.57
C GLU A 229 -11.26 -32.24 -15.69
N GLY A 230 -10.14 -31.57 -15.41
CA GLY A 230 -9.39 -30.78 -16.40
C GLY A 230 -10.06 -29.48 -16.84
N LEU A 231 -10.98 -28.94 -16.03
CA LEU A 231 -11.70 -27.71 -16.33
C LEU A 231 -10.82 -26.46 -16.19
N THR A 232 -11.08 -25.45 -17.02
CA THR A 232 -10.50 -24.11 -16.79
C THR A 232 -11.21 -23.39 -15.65
N LEU A 233 -10.59 -22.35 -15.07
CA LEU A 233 -11.16 -21.70 -13.88
C LEU A 233 -12.56 -21.15 -14.13
N ASP A 234 -12.82 -20.54 -15.29
CA ASP A 234 -14.13 -20.04 -15.70
C ASP A 234 -15.19 -21.14 -15.91
N GLU A 235 -14.77 -22.38 -16.14
CA GLU A 235 -15.66 -23.54 -16.27
C GLU A 235 -16.01 -24.17 -14.90
N THR A 236 -15.22 -23.91 -13.85
CA THR A 236 -15.49 -24.42 -12.50
C THR A 236 -16.78 -23.86 -11.90
N SER A 237 -17.36 -24.56 -10.93
CA SER A 237 -18.56 -24.07 -10.22
C SER A 237 -18.33 -22.74 -9.51
N ALA A 238 -17.11 -22.51 -8.99
CA ALA A 238 -16.75 -21.25 -8.34
C ALA A 238 -16.54 -20.12 -9.36
N GLY A 239 -15.87 -20.41 -10.48
CA GLY A 239 -15.65 -19.45 -11.56
C GLY A 239 -16.94 -19.02 -12.26
N GLN A 240 -17.86 -19.96 -12.53
CA GLN A 240 -19.16 -19.66 -13.12
C GLN A 240 -20.03 -18.78 -12.21
N GLU A 241 -20.01 -19.06 -10.90
CA GLU A 241 -20.73 -18.24 -9.92
C GLU A 241 -20.18 -16.81 -9.88
N LEU A 242 -18.84 -16.67 -9.81
CA LEU A 242 -18.19 -15.37 -9.83
C LEU A 242 -18.45 -14.62 -11.15
N ALA A 243 -18.37 -15.31 -12.29
CA ALA A 243 -18.66 -14.74 -13.61
C ALA A 243 -20.11 -14.23 -13.71
N SER A 244 -21.07 -15.00 -13.19
CA SER A 244 -22.48 -14.59 -13.11
C SER A 244 -22.66 -13.32 -12.26
N GLU A 245 -22.00 -13.23 -11.10
CA GLU A 245 -22.06 -12.04 -10.25
C GLU A 245 -21.38 -10.81 -10.88
N ILE A 246 -20.24 -11.00 -11.56
CA ILE A 246 -19.57 -9.94 -12.33
C ILE A 246 -20.48 -9.44 -13.45
N LEU A 247 -21.16 -10.35 -14.17
CA LEU A 247 -22.05 -9.99 -15.26
C LEU A 247 -23.27 -9.19 -14.76
N LYS A 248 -23.93 -9.65 -13.70
CA LYS A 248 -25.06 -8.91 -13.09
C LYS A 248 -24.64 -7.53 -12.60
N GLU A 249 -23.44 -7.41 -12.04
CA GLU A 249 -22.91 -6.11 -11.61
C GLU A 249 -22.66 -5.21 -12.82
N ARG A 250 -22.02 -5.73 -13.88
CA ARG A 250 -21.77 -4.99 -15.11
C ARG A 250 -23.06 -4.47 -15.75
N GLU A 251 -24.11 -5.30 -15.81
CA GLU A 251 -25.41 -4.90 -16.36
C GLU A 251 -26.00 -3.73 -15.56
N ARG A 252 -26.00 -3.80 -14.23
CA ARG A 252 -26.46 -2.69 -13.37
C ARG A 252 -25.64 -1.42 -13.58
N LEU A 253 -24.32 -1.55 -13.68
CA LEU A 253 -23.45 -0.40 -13.91
C LEU A 253 -23.72 0.24 -15.28
N ASP A 254 -23.98 -0.58 -16.30
CA ASP A 254 -24.28 -0.09 -17.65
C ASP A 254 -25.66 0.59 -17.72
N GLU A 255 -26.67 0.06 -17.04
CA GLU A 255 -27.99 0.70 -16.90
C GLU A 255 -27.86 2.11 -16.30
N VAL A 256 -27.10 2.24 -15.21
CA VAL A 256 -26.88 3.56 -14.58
C VAL A 256 -26.04 4.47 -15.48
N ARG A 257 -25.05 3.93 -16.19
CA ARG A 257 -24.26 4.71 -17.17
C ARG A 257 -25.15 5.28 -18.28
N GLN A 258 -26.06 4.46 -18.83
CA GLN A 258 -26.98 4.87 -19.90
C GLN A 258 -27.95 5.96 -19.41
N GLU A 259 -28.47 5.84 -18.19
CA GLU A 259 -29.31 6.86 -17.57
C GLU A 259 -28.56 8.18 -17.41
N LEU A 260 -27.31 8.15 -16.91
CA LEU A 260 -26.47 9.34 -16.82
C LEU A 260 -26.19 9.96 -18.19
N GLU A 261 -26.00 9.16 -19.24
CA GLU A 261 -25.84 9.67 -20.62
C GLU A 261 -27.07 10.40 -21.13
N ALA A 262 -28.28 9.91 -20.82
CA ALA A 262 -29.53 10.59 -21.14
C ALA A 262 -29.65 11.93 -20.39
N GLN A 263 -29.31 11.96 -19.09
CA GLN A 263 -29.33 13.18 -18.30
C GLN A 263 -28.29 14.21 -18.77
N ILE A 264 -27.09 13.77 -19.17
CA ILE A 264 -26.06 14.64 -19.77
C ILE A 264 -26.59 15.27 -21.06
N LYS A 265 -27.31 14.53 -21.89
CA LYS A 265 -27.90 15.06 -23.12
C LYS A 265 -28.95 16.13 -22.82
N ALA A 266 -29.84 15.87 -21.85
CA ALA A 266 -30.85 16.85 -21.42
C ALA A 266 -30.22 18.14 -20.85
N ALA A 267 -29.17 18.01 -20.02
CA ALA A 267 -28.44 19.16 -19.47
C ALA A 267 -27.77 20.01 -20.57
N LYS A 268 -27.22 19.36 -21.61
CA LYS A 268 -26.68 20.04 -22.80
C LYS A 268 -27.72 20.85 -23.56
N GLU A 269 -28.92 20.28 -23.74
CA GLU A 269 -30.05 20.95 -24.42
C GLU A 269 -30.55 22.15 -23.62
N GLN A 270 -30.48 22.09 -22.28
CA GLN A 270 -30.84 23.20 -21.38
C GLN A 270 -29.70 24.22 -21.19
N HIS A 271 -28.54 24.00 -21.82
CA HIS A 271 -27.33 24.80 -21.65
C HIS A 271 -26.84 24.91 -20.19
N ASP A 272 -27.15 23.91 -19.36
CA ASP A 272 -26.69 23.82 -17.97
C ASP A 272 -25.32 23.13 -17.91
N ARG A 273 -24.27 23.94 -17.91
CA ARG A 273 -22.88 23.46 -17.90
C ARG A 273 -22.48 22.80 -16.59
N ASP A 274 -22.96 23.31 -15.45
CA ASP A 274 -22.54 22.83 -14.14
C ASP A 274 -23.12 21.42 -13.89
N THR A 275 -24.40 21.23 -14.20
CA THR A 275 -25.05 19.91 -14.16
C THR A 275 -24.42 18.94 -15.16
N GLN A 276 -24.07 19.41 -16.36
CA GLN A 276 -23.39 18.58 -17.36
C GLN A 276 -22.04 18.07 -16.86
N GLU A 277 -21.23 18.91 -16.20
CA GLU A 277 -19.92 18.51 -15.68
C GLU A 277 -20.04 17.45 -14.57
N VAL A 278 -20.95 17.64 -13.61
CA VAL A 278 -21.17 16.68 -12.50
C VAL A 278 -21.64 15.33 -13.04
N LEU A 279 -22.62 15.32 -13.95
CA LEU A 279 -23.12 14.07 -14.53
C LEU A 279 -22.05 13.36 -15.38
N GLN A 280 -21.16 14.11 -16.04
CA GLN A 280 -20.05 13.54 -16.78
C GLN A 280 -19.02 12.86 -15.87
N GLU A 281 -18.74 13.42 -14.69
CA GLU A 281 -17.86 12.81 -13.69
C GLU A 281 -18.44 11.50 -13.17
N GLU A 282 -19.73 11.48 -12.82
CA GLU A 282 -20.38 10.23 -12.39
C GLU A 282 -20.42 9.21 -13.53
N ARG A 283 -20.70 9.61 -14.78
CA ARG A 283 -20.67 8.70 -15.94
C ARG A 283 -19.28 8.11 -16.18
N ASP A 284 -18.22 8.91 -16.04
CA ASP A 284 -16.84 8.42 -16.10
C ASP A 284 -16.55 7.41 -14.99
N ARG A 285 -17.05 7.64 -13.76
CA ARG A 285 -16.93 6.69 -12.65
C ARG A 285 -17.56 5.34 -12.97
N TYR A 286 -18.79 5.31 -13.48
CA TYR A 286 -19.44 4.06 -13.89
C TYR A 286 -18.69 3.40 -15.06
N THR A 287 -18.13 4.19 -15.97
CA THR A 287 -17.29 3.67 -17.07
C THR A 287 -16.05 2.95 -16.52
N ASP A 288 -15.35 3.55 -15.55
CA ASP A 288 -14.19 2.91 -14.91
C ASP A 288 -14.58 1.64 -14.13
N MET A 289 -15.75 1.62 -13.48
CA MET A 289 -16.27 0.41 -12.83
C MET A 289 -16.61 -0.70 -13.82
N ILE A 290 -17.18 -0.37 -14.98
CA ILE A 290 -17.43 -1.33 -16.07
C ILE A 290 -16.11 -1.89 -16.61
N GLN A 291 -15.11 -1.04 -16.86
CA GLN A 291 -13.78 -1.48 -17.29
C GLN A 291 -13.14 -2.44 -16.27
N LYS A 292 -13.31 -2.18 -14.97
CA LYS A 292 -12.87 -3.09 -13.91
C LYS A 292 -13.61 -4.43 -13.98
N ALA A 293 -14.92 -4.44 -14.19
CA ALA A 293 -15.71 -5.67 -14.33
C ALA A 293 -15.32 -6.48 -15.59
N GLU A 294 -15.02 -5.80 -16.70
CA GLU A 294 -14.52 -6.42 -17.93
C GLU A 294 -13.16 -7.08 -17.72
N LYS A 295 -12.21 -6.38 -17.08
CA LYS A 295 -10.92 -6.95 -16.68
C LYS A 295 -11.10 -8.18 -15.77
N ASN A 296 -12.03 -8.10 -14.82
CA ASN A 296 -12.39 -9.20 -13.94
C ASN A 296 -12.83 -10.45 -14.75
N THR A 297 -13.66 -10.24 -15.78
CA THR A 297 -14.11 -11.30 -16.69
C THR A 297 -12.97 -11.89 -17.52
N GLU A 298 -12.06 -11.05 -18.02
CA GLU A 298 -10.88 -11.51 -18.77
C GLU A 298 -9.93 -12.34 -17.89
N ASN A 299 -9.74 -11.94 -16.64
CA ASN A 299 -8.91 -12.64 -15.66
C ASN A 299 -9.42 -14.06 -15.36
N LEU A 300 -10.73 -14.31 -15.42
CA LEU A 300 -11.31 -15.64 -15.22
C LEU A 300 -11.02 -16.61 -16.36
N LYS A 301 -10.86 -16.11 -17.59
CA LYS A 301 -10.63 -16.93 -18.80
C LYS A 301 -9.20 -17.47 -18.93
N SER A 302 -8.38 -17.33 -17.89
CA SER A 302 -6.99 -17.80 -17.93
C SER A 302 -6.93 -19.29 -17.65
N THR A 303 -6.29 -20.04 -18.54
CA THR A 303 -5.98 -21.47 -18.32
C THR A 303 -5.02 -21.63 -17.13
N MET A 304 -5.10 -22.77 -16.44
CA MET A 304 -4.22 -23.10 -15.31
C MET A 304 -2.72 -23.08 -15.68
N GLU A 305 -2.35 -23.56 -16.88
CA GLU A 305 -0.94 -23.52 -17.35
C GLU A 305 -0.41 -22.09 -17.45
N ASN A 306 -1.19 -21.17 -18.02
CA ASN A 306 -0.86 -19.75 -18.08
C ASN A 306 -0.78 -19.12 -16.68
N LEU A 307 -1.63 -19.57 -15.75
CA LEU A 307 -1.61 -19.09 -14.37
C LEU A 307 -0.32 -19.52 -13.65
N ILE A 308 0.04 -20.80 -13.73
CA ILE A 308 1.29 -21.35 -13.17
C ILE A 308 2.49 -20.64 -13.80
N ALA A 309 2.54 -20.51 -15.13
CA ALA A 309 3.61 -19.82 -15.83
C ALA A 309 3.76 -18.35 -15.39
N LYS A 310 2.63 -17.63 -15.24
CA LYS A 310 2.64 -16.24 -14.72
C LYS A 310 3.12 -16.15 -13.28
N ARG A 311 2.86 -17.16 -12.44
CA ARG A 311 3.43 -17.22 -11.08
C ARG A 311 4.92 -17.44 -11.15
N ASP A 312 5.35 -18.46 -11.87
CA ASP A 312 6.75 -18.86 -11.93
C ASP A 312 7.62 -17.72 -12.49
N GLN A 313 7.09 -16.96 -13.46
CA GLN A 313 7.69 -15.72 -13.94
C GLN A 313 7.77 -14.66 -12.82
N ARG A 314 6.65 -14.35 -12.14
CA ARG A 314 6.63 -13.39 -11.02
C ARG A 314 7.61 -13.78 -9.91
N VAL A 315 7.73 -15.07 -9.61
CA VAL A 315 8.68 -15.62 -8.63
C VAL A 315 10.12 -15.41 -9.09
N ALA A 316 10.41 -15.67 -10.37
CA ALA A 316 11.75 -15.47 -10.93
C ALA A 316 12.16 -13.99 -10.88
N GLU A 317 11.26 -13.09 -11.28
CA GLU A 317 11.47 -11.63 -11.22
C GLU A 317 11.70 -11.17 -9.77
N MET A 318 10.90 -11.66 -8.82
CA MET A 318 11.07 -11.31 -7.40
C MET A 318 12.38 -11.87 -6.82
N LYS A 319 12.78 -13.09 -7.21
CA LYS A 319 14.08 -13.68 -6.83
C LYS A 319 15.24 -12.82 -7.32
N GLU A 320 15.19 -12.36 -8.56
CA GLU A 320 16.21 -11.49 -9.15
C GLU A 320 16.30 -10.16 -8.40
N GLN A 321 15.16 -9.52 -8.13
CA GLN A 321 15.11 -8.28 -7.34
C GLN A 321 15.67 -8.45 -5.92
N ILE A 322 15.34 -9.56 -5.24
CA ILE A 322 15.88 -9.87 -3.91
C ILE A 322 17.40 -10.08 -3.97
N GLN A 323 17.89 -10.79 -4.98
CA GLN A 323 19.33 -11.01 -5.16
C GLN A 323 20.08 -9.70 -5.44
N GLU A 324 19.53 -8.84 -6.29
CA GLU A 324 20.10 -7.51 -6.53
C GLU A 324 20.12 -6.65 -5.26
N LEU A 325 19.04 -6.68 -4.47
CA LEU A 325 18.95 -5.96 -3.22
C LEU A 325 19.94 -6.49 -2.19
N GLN A 326 20.11 -7.81 -2.11
CA GLN A 326 21.10 -8.47 -1.26
C GLN A 326 22.53 -8.09 -1.67
N ALA A 327 22.85 -8.10 -2.96
CA ALA A 327 24.15 -7.68 -3.47
C ALA A 327 24.44 -6.20 -3.14
N LYS A 328 23.48 -5.29 -3.38
CA LYS A 328 23.59 -3.87 -3.01
C LYS A 328 23.77 -3.68 -1.50
N ASN A 329 23.05 -4.44 -0.68
CA ASN A 329 23.18 -4.40 0.77
C ASN A 329 24.55 -4.91 1.24
N GLU A 330 25.07 -5.96 0.62
CA GLU A 330 26.39 -6.51 0.93
C GLU A 330 27.52 -5.55 0.54
N GLU A 331 27.46 -4.94 -0.65
CA GLU A 331 28.37 -3.87 -1.06
C GLU A 331 28.34 -2.69 -0.08
N THR A 332 27.14 -2.28 0.34
CA THR A 332 26.97 -1.20 1.31
C THR A 332 27.59 -1.58 2.66
N LEU A 333 27.41 -2.82 3.12
CA LEU A 333 27.99 -3.32 4.36
C LEU A 333 29.53 -3.38 4.30
N GLN A 334 30.10 -3.82 3.18
CA GLN A 334 31.54 -3.82 2.97
C GLN A 334 32.11 -2.40 2.97
N HIS A 335 31.45 -1.47 2.29
CA HIS A 335 31.83 -0.06 2.29
C HIS A 335 31.77 0.57 3.70
N MET A 336 30.76 0.21 4.50
CA MET A 336 30.64 0.64 5.89
C MET A 336 31.76 0.07 6.78
N LYS A 337 32.10 -1.23 6.64
CA LYS A 337 33.20 -1.86 7.36
C LYS A 337 34.54 -1.20 7.05
N MET A 338 34.80 -0.87 5.78
CA MET A 338 36.01 -0.17 5.36
C MET A 338 36.12 1.22 6.00
N LYS A 339 35.04 2.01 6.00
CA LYS A 339 35.01 3.33 6.65
C LYS A 339 35.19 3.26 8.17
N ALA A 340 34.62 2.24 8.83
CA ALA A 340 34.80 2.04 10.26
C ALA A 340 36.27 1.75 10.60
N LEU A 341 36.94 0.92 9.80
CA LEU A 341 38.35 0.58 9.97
C LEU A 341 39.27 1.80 9.75
N GLU A 342 38.94 2.67 8.78
CA GLU A 342 39.66 3.92 8.56
C GLU A 342 39.52 4.89 9.74
N LEU A 343 38.31 5.03 10.27
CA LEU A 343 38.04 5.89 11.43
C LEU A 343 38.77 5.39 12.69
N GLU A 344 38.86 4.08 12.88
CA GLU A 344 39.62 3.48 13.98
C GLU A 344 41.13 3.76 13.86
N ARG A 345 41.68 3.67 12.65
CA ARG A 345 43.08 4.02 12.37
C ARG A 345 43.36 5.51 12.62
N GLU A 346 42.44 6.40 12.29
CA GLU A 346 42.58 7.83 12.59
C GLU A 346 42.51 8.11 14.10
N LYS A 347 41.58 7.48 14.82
CA LYS A 347 41.49 7.60 16.29
C LYS A 347 42.78 7.14 16.97
N ALA A 348 43.35 6.01 16.55
CA ALA A 348 44.61 5.51 17.10
C ALA A 348 45.79 6.48 16.87
N LYS A 349 45.86 7.12 15.69
CA LYS A 349 46.88 8.15 15.40
C LYS A 349 46.73 9.39 16.26
N LEU A 350 45.50 9.88 16.45
CA LEU A 350 45.21 11.03 17.32
C LEU A 350 45.56 10.75 18.78
N GLN A 351 45.31 9.53 19.25
CA GLN A 351 45.61 9.11 20.62
C GLN A 351 47.12 9.01 20.87
N GLN A 352 47.90 8.56 19.87
CA GLN A 352 49.37 8.57 19.93
C GLN A 352 49.95 9.99 19.96
N GLN A 353 49.34 10.94 19.25
CA GLN A 353 49.80 12.34 19.25
C GLN A 353 49.55 13.07 20.58
N GLN A 354 48.55 12.64 21.37
CA GLN A 354 48.24 13.23 22.68
C GLN A 354 49.16 12.75 23.82
N LEU A 355 49.98 11.72 23.59
CA LEU A 355 50.84 11.10 24.62
C LEU A 355 52.28 11.68 24.69
N GLN A 356 52.61 12.75 23.95
CA GLN A 356 53.92 13.40 24.05
C GLN A 356 53.92 14.53 25.12
N PRO A 357 54.86 14.57 26.08
CA PRO A 357 54.83 15.56 27.17
C PRO A 357 55.49 16.90 26.78
N HIS A 358 54.84 18.02 27.12
CA HIS A 358 55.42 19.37 27.07
C HIS A 358 55.65 19.91 28.48
N GLN A 359 56.87 20.36 28.76
CA GLN A 359 57.32 20.92 30.04
C GLN A 359 56.95 22.41 30.21
N GLN A 360 56.53 22.71 31.43
CA GLN A 360 56.19 23.96 32.15
C GLN A 360 56.72 25.34 31.69
N THR A 361 55.87 26.38 31.81
CA THR A 361 56.01 27.52 32.79
C THR A 361 54.75 28.41 32.86
N ARG A 362 54.45 28.98 34.05
CA ARG A 362 53.40 29.98 34.44
C ARG A 362 54.10 31.16 35.17
N PRO A 363 53.47 32.29 35.58
CA PRO A 363 52.11 32.89 35.38
C PRO A 363 52.20 34.35 34.80
N ASP A 364 51.18 35.16 34.48
CA ASP A 364 50.08 35.73 35.27
C ASP A 364 49.23 36.73 34.41
N GLN A 365 48.01 37.06 34.86
CA GLN A 365 47.13 38.22 34.54
C GLN A 365 46.13 38.23 33.34
N GLN A 366 44.85 38.34 33.76
CA GLN A 366 43.70 39.13 33.28
C GLN A 366 43.04 38.95 31.89
N LEU A 367 41.74 38.62 31.98
CA LEU A 367 40.57 39.11 31.22
C LEU A 367 40.74 39.52 29.75
N VAL A 368 40.03 38.80 28.86
CA VAL A 368 39.14 39.28 27.76
C VAL A 368 39.05 38.15 26.72
N LEU A 369 37.88 37.50 26.62
CA LEU A 369 37.64 36.40 25.69
C LEU A 369 37.15 36.97 24.33
N LEU A 370 38.10 37.24 23.44
CA LEU A 370 37.89 37.42 22.00
C LEU A 370 38.48 36.18 21.31
N GLY A 371 37.67 35.46 20.51
CA GLY A 371 38.20 34.57 19.45
C GLY A 371 39.04 35.38 18.45
N PRO A 372 39.83 34.80 17.51
CA PRO A 372 39.38 33.81 16.52
C PRO A 372 40.52 32.89 15.94
N ARG A 373 40.22 32.25 14.79
CA ARG A 373 41.13 31.74 13.71
C ARG A 373 41.65 30.30 13.83
N GLN A 374 41.12 29.38 13.01
CA GLN A 374 41.49 29.08 11.61
C GLN A 374 42.85 28.37 11.48
N SER A 375 42.79 27.09 11.10
CA SER A 375 43.78 26.48 10.20
C SER A 375 43.03 25.76 9.08
N ASN A 376 43.35 26.19 7.86
CA ASN A 376 42.76 25.77 6.60
C ASN A 376 43.41 24.48 6.10
N LEU A 377 42.62 23.60 5.50
CA LEU A 377 43.06 22.70 4.44
C LEU A 377 42.23 22.99 3.20
N ARG A 378 42.84 23.69 2.24
CA ARG A 378 42.36 23.90 0.87
C ARG A 378 42.67 22.63 0.07
N THR A 379 41.82 22.14 -0.82
CA THR A 379 41.71 22.47 -2.26
C THR A 379 40.54 21.61 -2.83
N ALA A 380 39.77 21.95 -3.86
CA ALA A 380 39.83 22.97 -4.91
C ALA A 380 38.42 23.22 -5.49
N GLY A 381 38.18 24.42 -6.05
CA GLY A 381 37.03 24.69 -6.92
C GLY A 381 36.04 25.77 -6.48
N GLN A 382 36.51 26.91 -5.95
CA GLN A 382 35.67 28.10 -5.79
C GLN A 382 35.61 28.90 -7.11
N ASN A 383 34.40 29.11 -7.63
CA ASN A 383 34.02 30.44 -8.09
C ASN A 383 33.26 31.10 -6.93
N GLN A 384 33.96 32.01 -6.24
CA GLN A 384 33.36 32.89 -5.24
C GLN A 384 32.53 33.97 -5.96
N GLN A 385 31.23 33.99 -5.71
CA GLN A 385 30.54 35.25 -5.50
C GLN A 385 30.20 35.34 -4.00
N LYS A 386 30.69 36.41 -3.36
CA LYS A 386 30.26 36.82 -2.02
C LYS A 386 28.83 37.37 -2.13
N GLY A 387 27.94 36.91 -1.26
CA GLY A 387 26.65 37.57 -1.01
C GLY A 387 25.60 36.63 -0.45
N GLU A 388 25.27 36.83 0.83
CA GLU A 388 23.90 36.87 1.37
C GLU A 388 22.90 35.70 1.22
N VAL A 389 22.33 35.36 2.38
CA VAL A 389 20.98 34.81 2.61
C VAL A 389 20.77 33.36 2.14
N LYS A 390 20.69 32.42 3.11
CA LYS A 390 19.87 31.21 2.91
C LYS A 390 18.50 31.72 2.49
N ASN A 391 18.06 31.43 1.26
CA ASN A 391 16.78 31.90 0.75
C ASN A 391 15.70 31.62 1.80
N PRO A 392 14.77 32.56 2.05
CA PRO A 392 13.67 32.29 2.97
C PRO A 392 12.88 31.08 2.48
N PRO A 393 12.32 30.27 3.39
CA PRO A 393 11.48 29.15 3.00
C PRO A 393 10.37 29.59 2.07
N THR A 394 10.04 28.73 1.10
CA THR A 394 8.96 29.01 0.16
C THR A 394 7.68 29.20 0.97
N ARG A 395 7.05 30.37 0.80
CA ARG A 395 5.77 30.67 1.41
C ARG A 395 4.69 29.98 0.59
N VAL A 396 4.19 28.87 1.10
CA VAL A 396 3.16 28.06 0.45
C VAL A 396 1.80 28.63 0.80
N TRP A 397 0.99 28.98 -0.20
CA TRP A 397 -0.38 29.47 0.02
C TRP A 397 -1.35 28.32 0.27
N PHE A 398 -1.12 27.20 -0.39
CA PHE A 398 -1.95 26.00 -0.29
C PHE A 398 -1.04 24.79 -0.12
N SER A 399 -1.27 23.99 0.93
CA SER A 399 -0.58 22.71 1.13
C SER A 399 -1.66 21.64 1.22
N ILE A 400 -1.67 20.73 0.25
CA ILE A 400 -2.68 19.67 0.15
C ILE A 400 -2.00 18.33 -0.01
N SER A 401 -2.56 17.30 0.59
CA SER A 401 -2.10 15.92 0.47
C SER A 401 -3.27 14.97 0.72
N LEU A 402 -3.46 14.00 -0.18
CA LEU A 402 -4.49 12.97 -0.11
C LEU A 402 -3.84 11.60 -0.24
N THR A 403 -4.20 10.66 0.63
CA THR A 403 -3.74 9.28 0.54
C THR A 403 -4.75 8.35 1.20
N LYS A 404 -5.46 7.54 0.41
CA LYS A 404 -6.56 6.69 0.87
C LYS A 404 -7.63 7.48 1.64
N SER A 405 -7.80 7.20 2.94
CA SER A 405 -8.71 7.91 3.84
C SER A 405 -8.07 9.13 4.50
N PHE A 406 -6.74 9.29 4.46
CA PHE A 406 -6.04 10.40 5.12
C PHE A 406 -5.98 11.65 4.24
N TYR A 407 -6.11 12.82 4.87
CA TYR A 407 -5.96 14.09 4.20
C TYR A 407 -5.26 15.14 5.05
N PHE A 408 -4.54 16.03 4.37
CA PHE A 408 -4.02 17.29 4.90
C PHE A 408 -4.44 18.41 3.96
N LEU A 409 -5.15 19.40 4.48
CA LEU A 409 -5.67 20.53 3.72
C LEU A 409 -5.30 21.82 4.43
N LEU A 410 -4.57 22.71 3.77
CA LEU A 410 -4.18 24.00 4.32
C LEU A 410 -4.42 25.08 3.27
N SER A 411 -5.10 26.14 3.68
CA SER A 411 -5.25 27.39 2.94
C SER A 411 -4.79 28.56 3.82
N PRO A 412 -4.74 29.79 3.29
CA PRO A 412 -4.44 30.99 4.09
C PRO A 412 -5.48 31.27 5.18
N GLU A 413 -6.69 30.73 5.05
CA GLU A 413 -7.82 31.02 5.95
C GLU A 413 -8.06 29.92 6.99
N CYS A 414 -7.91 28.66 6.59
CA CYS A 414 -8.20 27.51 7.44
C CYS A 414 -7.32 26.30 7.11
N TRP A 415 -7.34 25.31 7.99
CA TRP A 415 -6.70 24.03 7.75
C TRP A 415 -7.56 22.90 8.33
N SER A 416 -7.44 21.71 7.75
CA SER A 416 -8.15 20.51 8.17
C SER A 416 -7.26 19.29 7.91
N CYS A 417 -7.23 18.35 8.84
CA CYS A 417 -6.50 17.10 8.72
C CYS A 417 -7.20 16.07 9.61
N ASN A 418 -7.26 14.80 9.21
CA ASN A 418 -7.88 13.74 10.02
C ASN A 418 -6.87 12.86 10.78
N THR A 419 -5.60 13.25 10.85
CA THR A 419 -4.60 12.61 11.69
C THR A 419 -4.59 13.26 13.07
N VAL A 420 -5.11 12.55 14.08
CA VAL A 420 -5.25 13.05 15.48
C VAL A 420 -3.95 13.64 16.01
N LYS A 421 -2.80 12.98 15.77
CA LYS A 421 -1.49 13.49 16.22
C LYS A 421 -1.16 14.87 15.63
N LEU A 422 -1.49 15.14 14.35
CA LEU A 422 -1.31 16.45 13.73
C LEU A 422 -2.28 17.50 14.31
N GLN A 423 -3.49 17.09 14.70
CA GLN A 423 -4.48 17.96 15.35
C GLN A 423 -4.10 18.34 16.79
N GLU A 424 -3.54 17.40 17.56
CA GLU A 424 -3.13 17.61 18.95
C GLU A 424 -1.98 18.63 19.09
N PHE A 425 -1.21 18.90 18.03
CA PHE A 425 -0.17 19.93 18.02
C PHE A 425 -0.75 21.36 17.92
N GLN A 426 -1.60 21.76 18.88
CA GLN A 426 -2.08 23.13 19.07
C GLN A 426 -1.24 23.91 20.11
N ALA A 427 0.09 23.88 19.99
CA ALA A 427 0.98 24.70 20.83
C ALA A 427 1.12 26.15 20.30
N GLY A 428 0.02 26.77 19.86
CA GLY A 428 -0.03 28.16 19.37
C GLY A 428 0.69 28.46 18.05
N ASN A 429 1.39 27.50 17.44
CA ASN A 429 2.15 27.68 16.19
C ASN A 429 1.43 27.04 15.00
N ARG A 430 0.88 27.87 14.11
CA ARG A 430 0.18 27.47 12.88
C ARG A 430 1.07 26.61 11.96
N ILE A 431 0.52 25.55 11.37
CA ILE A 431 1.21 24.73 10.36
C ILE A 431 1.24 25.49 9.02
N GLU A 432 2.38 25.47 8.32
CA GLU A 432 2.59 26.15 7.02
C GLU A 432 2.67 25.19 5.84
N VAL A 433 3.21 23.99 6.05
CA VAL A 433 3.37 22.97 5.02
C VAL A 433 3.21 21.61 5.68
N GLY A 434 2.54 20.70 4.99
CA GLY A 434 2.42 19.31 5.41
C GLY A 434 2.22 18.42 4.20
N CYS A 435 2.91 17.28 4.18
CA CYS A 435 2.64 16.20 3.26
C CYS A 435 2.58 14.88 4.01
N MET A 436 1.77 13.97 3.47
CA MET A 436 1.53 12.66 4.04
C MET A 436 1.51 11.60 2.96
N SER A 437 1.83 10.39 3.38
CA SER A 437 1.62 9.16 2.64
C SER A 437 1.22 8.10 3.64
N THR A 438 0.83 6.93 3.16
CA THR A 438 0.52 5.82 4.04
C THR A 438 0.96 4.49 3.46
N ALA A 439 1.38 3.56 4.31
CA ALA A 439 1.56 2.17 3.90
C ALA A 439 0.28 1.34 4.10
N ASN A 440 -0.61 1.76 5.01
CA ASN A 440 -1.85 1.06 5.34
C ASN A 440 -2.97 2.03 5.79
N ASP A 441 -4.14 1.53 6.15
CA ASP A 441 -5.29 2.40 6.45
C ASP A 441 -5.29 2.91 7.90
N GLN A 442 -4.28 2.56 8.70
CA GLN A 442 -4.25 2.83 10.14
C GLN A 442 -3.18 3.84 10.57
N VAL A 443 -2.05 3.91 9.89
CA VAL A 443 -0.93 4.77 10.28
C VAL A 443 -0.41 5.59 9.10
N ALA A 444 -0.72 6.88 9.10
CA ALA A 444 -0.14 7.82 8.15
C ALA A 444 1.33 8.16 8.51
N THR A 445 2.19 8.14 7.50
CA THR A 445 3.53 8.73 7.55
C THR A 445 3.45 10.18 7.09
N TRP A 446 4.00 11.10 7.86
CA TRP A 446 3.88 12.53 7.56
C TRP A 446 5.11 13.33 7.98
N ILE A 447 5.27 14.47 7.31
CA ILE A 447 6.26 15.51 7.61
C ILE A 447 5.56 16.87 7.49
N ALA A 448 5.75 17.74 8.49
CA ALA A 448 5.10 19.04 8.55
C ALA A 448 6.02 20.12 9.11
N ARG A 449 5.87 21.35 8.61
CA ARG A 449 6.56 22.55 9.07
C ARG A 449 5.58 23.52 9.72
N HIS A 450 5.94 24.03 10.89
CA HIS A 450 5.22 25.11 11.59
C HIS A 450 5.75 26.49 11.18
N ALA A 451 4.94 27.53 11.41
CA ALA A 451 5.23 28.93 11.08
C ALA A 451 6.49 29.51 11.76
N ASN A 452 6.90 28.91 12.88
CA ASN A 452 8.17 29.21 13.55
C ASN A 452 9.38 28.50 12.91
N SER A 453 9.22 27.93 11.71
CA SER A 453 10.22 27.14 10.98
C SER A 453 10.64 25.83 11.66
N THR A 454 9.88 25.34 12.66
CA THR A 454 10.13 24.02 13.24
C THR A 454 9.48 22.92 12.43
N TRP A 455 10.22 21.85 12.16
CA TRP A 455 9.74 20.67 11.46
C TRP A 455 9.43 19.53 12.42
N ARG A 456 8.44 18.72 12.07
CA ARG A 456 8.04 17.49 12.76
C ARG A 456 7.80 16.39 11.74
N ILE A 457 8.14 15.17 12.12
CA ILE A 457 7.91 13.95 11.33
C ILE A 457 7.24 12.89 12.21
N SER A 458 6.43 12.03 11.60
CA SER A 458 5.83 10.87 12.27
C SER A 458 6.89 9.88 12.77
N ALA A 459 6.62 9.18 13.88
CA ALA A 459 7.55 8.18 14.43
C ALA A 459 7.91 7.05 13.45
N VAL A 460 7.00 6.73 12.51
CA VAL A 460 7.19 5.70 11.48
C VAL A 460 7.90 6.22 10.22
N PHE A 461 8.26 7.51 10.16
CA PHE A 461 8.76 8.14 8.93
C PHE A 461 10.03 7.49 8.39
N GLU A 462 11.01 7.25 9.25
CA GLU A 462 12.28 6.66 8.83
C GLU A 462 12.14 5.22 8.34
N HIS A 463 11.16 4.48 8.86
CA HIS A 463 10.88 3.13 8.40
C HIS A 463 10.30 3.12 6.98
N HIS A 464 9.43 4.09 6.65
CA HIS A 464 8.78 4.16 5.34
C HIS A 464 9.55 4.98 4.30
N TYR A 465 10.41 5.92 4.71
CA TYR A 465 11.24 6.72 3.81
C TYR A 465 12.70 6.79 4.32
N PRO A 466 13.42 5.65 4.37
CA PRO A 466 14.76 5.58 4.93
C PRO A 466 15.77 6.45 4.18
N ASP A 467 15.71 6.48 2.85
CA ASP A 467 16.59 7.32 2.02
C ASP A 467 16.32 8.80 2.21
N PHE A 468 15.05 9.19 2.37
CA PHE A 468 14.72 10.58 2.66
C PHE A 468 15.21 10.97 4.06
N ALA A 469 15.01 10.12 5.07
CA ALA A 469 15.50 10.34 6.42
C ALA A 469 17.04 10.50 6.45
N LYS A 470 17.77 9.71 5.66
CA LYS A 470 19.22 9.84 5.48
C LYS A 470 19.59 11.20 4.89
N ASN A 471 18.89 11.66 3.86
CA ASN A 471 19.14 12.98 3.27
C ASN A 471 18.77 14.13 4.22
N ILE A 472 17.71 13.99 5.01
CA ILE A 472 17.37 14.95 6.08
C ILE A 472 18.52 15.06 7.10
N ARG A 473 19.16 13.95 7.48
CA ARG A 473 20.34 13.97 8.38
C ARG A 473 21.55 14.65 7.75
N LEU A 474 21.71 14.54 6.43
CA LEU A 474 22.86 15.09 5.71
C LEU A 474 22.73 16.59 5.46
N TYR A 475 21.56 17.04 4.99
CA TYR A 475 21.32 18.43 4.58
C TYR A 475 20.64 19.28 5.66
N GLY A 476 20.15 18.65 6.74
CA GLY A 476 19.46 19.28 7.85
C GLY A 476 17.96 19.42 7.59
N LEU A 477 17.15 19.05 8.59
CA LEU A 477 15.70 19.16 8.53
C LEU A 477 15.26 20.64 8.52
N GLU A 478 15.97 21.49 9.25
CA GLU A 478 15.74 22.93 9.33
C GLU A 478 16.00 23.67 8.02
N ASN A 479 16.76 23.06 7.11
CA ASN A 479 17.08 23.61 5.80
C ASN A 479 16.15 23.09 4.69
N LEU A 480 15.16 22.26 5.03
CA LEU A 480 14.20 21.73 4.07
C LEU A 480 13.25 22.85 3.61
N ASP A 481 13.09 22.99 2.29
CA ASP A 481 12.24 24.01 1.65
C ASP A 481 10.88 23.45 1.26
N VAL A 482 10.89 22.42 0.40
CA VAL A 482 9.71 21.74 -0.15
C VAL A 482 9.96 20.24 -0.18
N CYS A 483 8.94 19.45 0.16
CA CYS A 483 8.98 18.01 -0.02
C CYS A 483 7.59 17.43 -0.33
N THR A 484 7.58 16.25 -0.94
CA THR A 484 6.37 15.45 -1.16
C THR A 484 6.70 13.97 -0.97
N LEU A 485 5.70 13.21 -0.55
CA LEU A 485 5.78 11.78 -0.31
C LEU A 485 4.90 11.07 -1.35
N GLY A 486 5.43 10.03 -1.99
CA GLY A 486 4.78 9.21 -3.02
C GLY A 486 4.70 7.73 -2.62
N PRO A 487 4.21 6.85 -3.52
CA PRO A 487 4.13 5.41 -3.27
C PRO A 487 5.53 4.77 -3.21
N ASP A 488 5.63 3.57 -2.62
CA ASP A 488 6.84 2.74 -2.68
C ASP A 488 8.14 3.46 -2.26
N GLN A 489 8.05 4.25 -1.19
CA GLN A 489 9.15 5.07 -0.67
C GLN A 489 9.63 6.20 -1.61
N ALA A 490 8.95 6.44 -2.73
CA ALA A 490 9.24 7.54 -3.63
C ALA A 490 9.01 8.88 -2.94
N TYR A 491 9.93 9.82 -3.12
CA TYR A 491 9.81 11.17 -2.56
C TYR A 491 10.52 12.17 -3.46
N TYR A 492 10.22 13.45 -3.24
CA TYR A 492 11.04 14.55 -3.73
C TYR A 492 11.25 15.55 -2.59
N ALA A 493 12.47 16.06 -2.46
CA ALA A 493 12.84 17.04 -1.45
C ALA A 493 13.82 18.06 -2.02
N ARG A 494 13.64 19.33 -1.66
CA ARG A 494 14.55 20.44 -1.96
C ARG A 494 14.89 21.20 -0.69
N TRP A 495 16.14 21.61 -0.56
CA TRP A 495 16.66 22.44 0.52
C TRP A 495 16.83 23.91 0.11
N LEU A 496 16.98 24.80 1.10
CA LEU A 496 17.04 26.26 0.89
C LEU A 496 18.26 26.71 0.08
N ASP A 497 19.30 25.89 0.01
CA ASP A 497 20.49 26.12 -0.84
C ASP A 497 20.26 25.72 -2.31
N GLY A 498 19.08 25.18 -2.64
CA GLY A 498 18.72 24.73 -3.98
C GLY A 498 19.10 23.28 -4.28
N SER A 499 19.83 22.61 -3.38
CA SER A 499 20.06 21.18 -3.50
C SER A 499 18.73 20.41 -3.41
N TRP A 500 18.62 19.31 -4.16
CA TRP A 500 17.43 18.47 -4.15
C TRP A 500 17.82 17.01 -4.26
N SER A 501 16.91 16.14 -3.80
CA SER A 501 17.02 14.70 -3.89
C SER A 501 15.65 14.09 -4.13
N SER A 502 15.62 12.95 -4.82
CA SER A 502 14.39 12.22 -5.11
C SER A 502 14.68 10.73 -5.27
N SER A 503 13.67 9.92 -4.96
CA SER A 503 13.60 8.50 -5.29
C SER A 503 12.40 8.20 -6.20
N ALA A 504 11.96 9.20 -6.99
CA ALA A 504 10.89 9.05 -7.97
C ALA A 504 11.43 8.57 -9.33
N SER A 505 10.53 8.39 -10.31
CA SER A 505 10.85 7.85 -11.63
C SER A 505 11.90 8.66 -12.40
N ASP A 506 12.59 8.01 -13.35
CA ASP A 506 13.59 8.66 -14.20
C ASP A 506 13.01 9.84 -15.00
N ALA A 507 11.78 9.68 -15.52
CA ALA A 507 11.06 10.75 -16.22
C ALA A 507 10.82 11.97 -15.33
N PHE A 508 10.46 11.74 -14.06
CA PHE A 508 10.33 12.81 -13.08
C PHE A 508 11.68 13.51 -12.82
N ASN A 509 12.74 12.74 -12.58
CA ASN A 509 14.07 13.27 -12.29
C ASN A 509 14.66 14.08 -13.46
N GLN A 510 14.42 13.64 -14.69
CA GLN A 510 14.78 14.39 -15.90
C GLN A 510 14.02 15.72 -15.95
N THR A 511 12.71 15.71 -15.70
CA THR A 511 11.88 16.92 -15.69
C THR A 511 12.35 17.93 -14.63
N ILE A 512 12.63 17.48 -13.40
CA ILE A 512 13.17 18.35 -12.34
C ILE A 512 14.53 18.93 -12.74
N THR A 513 15.39 18.12 -13.38
CA THR A 513 16.70 18.56 -13.85
C THR A 513 16.56 19.65 -14.91
N GLU A 514 15.62 19.54 -15.83
CA GLU A 514 15.37 20.56 -16.85
C GLU A 514 14.81 21.85 -16.25
N VAL A 515 13.80 21.74 -15.38
CA VAL A 515 13.21 22.86 -14.65
C VAL A 515 14.26 23.64 -13.88
N THR A 516 15.12 22.93 -13.14
CA THR A 516 16.17 23.56 -12.31
C THR A 516 17.32 24.13 -13.15
N LYS A 517 17.71 23.49 -14.25
CA LYS A 517 18.70 24.03 -15.22
C LYS A 517 18.25 25.36 -15.84
N ASN A 518 16.95 25.52 -16.08
CA ASN A 518 16.37 26.75 -16.62
C ASN A 518 16.21 27.85 -15.56
N GLY A 519 16.67 27.62 -14.32
CA GLY A 519 16.60 28.60 -13.23
C GLY A 519 15.21 28.74 -12.60
N HIS A 520 14.26 27.87 -12.93
CA HIS A 520 12.95 27.88 -12.32
C HIS A 520 12.95 27.19 -10.96
N LYS A 521 12.10 27.69 -10.06
CA LYS A 521 11.88 27.11 -8.74
C LYS A 521 10.61 26.25 -8.78
N VAL A 522 10.74 24.99 -8.36
CA VAL A 522 9.60 24.09 -8.16
C VAL A 522 8.70 24.64 -7.04
N ALA A 523 7.41 24.82 -7.35
CA ALA A 523 6.40 25.38 -6.47
C ALA A 523 5.53 24.30 -5.82
N ALA A 524 5.09 23.31 -6.58
CA ALA A 524 4.30 22.18 -6.08
C ALA A 524 4.69 20.88 -6.81
N VAL A 525 4.68 19.76 -6.09
CA VAL A 525 4.96 18.44 -6.64
C VAL A 525 3.99 17.43 -6.07
N SER A 526 3.49 16.55 -6.92
CA SER A 526 2.80 15.34 -6.48
C SER A 526 3.28 14.11 -7.25
N LEU A 527 3.43 13.02 -6.51
CA LEU A 527 3.80 11.69 -7.00
C LEU A 527 2.59 10.78 -6.76
N GLY A 528 2.04 10.21 -7.83
CA GLY A 528 0.81 9.44 -7.82
C GLY A 528 1.01 7.97 -8.17
N TYR A 529 -0.11 7.28 -8.38
CA TYR A 529 -0.17 5.86 -8.72
C TYR A 529 0.61 5.54 -10.01
N GLY A 530 1.29 4.38 -10.03
CA GLY A 530 1.93 3.86 -11.23
C GLY A 530 3.06 4.74 -11.79
N GLY A 531 3.77 5.48 -10.94
CA GLY A 531 4.88 6.35 -11.35
C GLY A 531 4.44 7.69 -11.95
N SER A 532 3.14 7.98 -11.92
CA SER A 532 2.60 9.26 -12.37
C SER A 532 3.11 10.43 -11.53
N PHE A 533 3.25 11.60 -12.14
CA PHE A 533 3.67 12.79 -11.44
C PHE A 533 3.08 14.06 -12.03
N PHE A 534 3.09 15.11 -11.19
CA PHE A 534 2.80 16.47 -11.60
C PHE A 534 3.78 17.43 -10.93
N ILE A 535 4.32 18.37 -11.70
CA ILE A 535 5.22 19.42 -11.22
C ILE A 535 4.66 20.78 -11.66
N SER A 536 4.57 21.70 -10.71
CA SER A 536 4.34 23.14 -10.96
C SER A 536 5.61 23.91 -10.60
N TYR A 537 6.03 24.84 -11.45
CA TYR A 537 7.30 25.56 -11.30
C TYR A 537 7.25 26.97 -11.92
N GLY A 538 8.16 27.83 -11.50
CA GLY A 538 8.28 29.16 -12.08
C GLY A 538 9.31 30.04 -11.38
N SER A 539 9.47 31.27 -11.87
CA SER A 539 10.41 32.26 -11.32
C SER A 539 9.77 33.19 -10.26
N GLY A 540 8.49 33.01 -9.97
CA GLY A 540 7.73 33.76 -8.96
C GLY A 540 6.39 33.10 -8.64
N SER A 541 5.64 33.62 -7.65
CA SER A 541 4.38 32.99 -7.18
C SER A 541 3.13 33.32 -8.00
N ARG A 542 3.27 34.16 -9.05
CA ARG A 542 2.12 34.77 -9.73
C ARG A 542 1.73 34.07 -11.04
N TYR A 543 2.72 33.52 -11.75
CA TYR A 543 2.54 32.74 -12.97
C TYR A 543 3.39 31.49 -12.84
N LEU A 544 2.74 30.34 -12.83
CA LEU A 544 3.39 29.04 -12.67
C LEU A 544 3.14 28.21 -13.93
N GLU A 545 4.23 27.73 -14.49
CA GLU A 545 4.20 26.68 -15.50
C GLU A 545 4.03 25.32 -14.82
N TRP A 546 3.69 24.32 -15.61
CA TRP A 546 3.51 22.97 -15.11
C TRP A 546 3.82 21.93 -16.18
N ASN A 547 4.28 20.77 -15.72
CA ASN A 547 4.55 19.59 -16.53
C ASN A 547 4.08 18.35 -15.77
N TYR A 548 3.55 17.35 -16.49
CA TYR A 548 2.97 16.16 -15.88
C TYR A 548 3.10 14.94 -16.79
N GLN A 549 3.09 13.77 -16.16
CA GLN A 549 2.97 12.48 -16.83
C GLN A 549 2.06 11.60 -15.97
N LEU A 550 0.84 11.35 -16.44
CA LEU A 550 -0.20 10.66 -15.66
C LEU A 550 -0.34 9.16 -15.99
N GLU A 551 0.43 8.63 -16.94
CA GLU A 551 0.46 7.19 -17.30
C GLU A 551 -0.91 6.57 -17.63
N GLY A 552 -1.86 7.38 -18.11
CA GLY A 552 -3.23 6.95 -18.39
C GLY A 552 -4.18 6.93 -17.19
N TYR A 553 -3.67 7.24 -15.99
CA TYR A 553 -4.43 7.45 -14.75
C TYR A 553 -4.97 8.89 -14.65
N TYR A 554 -5.79 9.14 -13.63
CA TYR A 554 -6.41 10.45 -13.34
C TYR A 554 -7.03 11.10 -14.58
N ARG A 555 -7.79 10.32 -15.35
CA ARG A 555 -8.28 10.72 -16.70
C ARG A 555 -9.08 12.02 -16.71
N SER A 556 -9.85 12.30 -15.67
CA SER A 556 -10.61 13.55 -15.56
C SER A 556 -9.68 14.76 -15.34
N LEU A 557 -8.56 14.59 -14.62
CA LEU A 557 -7.51 15.60 -14.48
C LEU A 557 -6.81 15.84 -15.82
N ASP A 558 -6.38 14.79 -16.52
CA ASP A 558 -5.73 14.92 -17.84
C ASP A 558 -6.64 15.67 -18.83
N ARG A 559 -7.93 15.31 -18.87
CA ARG A 559 -8.92 16.00 -19.71
C ARG A 559 -9.06 17.47 -19.33
N PHE A 560 -9.12 17.78 -18.03
CA PHE A 560 -9.17 19.15 -17.52
C PHE A 560 -7.94 19.94 -17.99
N LEU A 561 -6.72 19.44 -17.74
CA LEU A 561 -5.48 20.12 -18.09
C LEU A 561 -5.36 20.37 -19.61
N ARG A 562 -5.63 19.36 -20.44
CA ARG A 562 -5.65 19.50 -21.91
C ARG A 562 -6.67 20.52 -22.39
N SER A 563 -7.83 20.60 -21.73
CA SER A 563 -8.85 21.59 -22.10
C SER A 563 -8.38 23.02 -21.85
N GLN A 564 -7.63 23.26 -20.77
CA GLN A 564 -7.08 24.58 -20.46
C GLN A 564 -6.00 24.99 -21.46
N THR A 565 -5.10 24.07 -21.81
CA THR A 565 -4.09 24.29 -22.87
C THR A 565 -4.73 24.61 -24.22
N ARG A 566 -5.76 23.85 -24.64
CA ARG A 566 -6.45 24.08 -25.92
C ARG A 566 -7.21 25.41 -25.98
N MET A 567 -7.75 25.88 -24.85
CA MET A 567 -8.47 27.15 -24.77
C MET A 567 -7.55 28.37 -24.74
N GLY A 568 -6.23 28.18 -24.70
CA GLY A 568 -5.26 29.29 -24.58
C GLY A 568 -5.40 30.07 -23.27
N LYS A 569 -6.08 29.49 -22.27
CA LYS A 569 -6.20 30.05 -20.92
C LYS A 569 -5.01 29.57 -20.11
N GLY A 570 -4.08 30.48 -19.79
CA GLY A 570 -3.03 30.19 -18.82
C GLY A 570 -3.68 29.89 -17.46
N ILE A 571 -3.31 28.76 -16.87
CA ILE A 571 -3.63 28.45 -15.47
C ILE A 571 -2.33 28.30 -14.72
N SER A 572 -2.31 28.84 -13.50
CA SER A 572 -1.22 28.65 -12.55
C SER A 572 -1.66 27.66 -11.48
N ILE A 573 -0.95 26.53 -11.35
CA ILE A 573 -1.24 25.49 -10.35
C ILE A 573 -0.49 25.80 -9.05
N HIS A 574 -1.22 26.12 -8.00
CA HIS A 574 -0.63 26.52 -6.70
C HIS A 574 -0.42 25.34 -5.76
N ALA A 575 -1.26 24.33 -5.85
CA ALA A 575 -1.12 23.08 -5.10
C ALA A 575 -1.77 21.93 -5.85
N ILE A 576 -1.19 20.74 -5.73
CA ILE A 576 -1.69 19.52 -6.34
C ILE A 576 -1.40 18.33 -5.44
N THR A 577 -2.32 17.38 -5.41
CA THR A 577 -2.09 16.04 -4.86
C THR A 577 -2.79 15.02 -5.74
N LEU A 578 -2.06 13.97 -6.10
CA LEU A 578 -2.50 12.72 -6.69
C LEU A 578 -2.46 11.70 -5.56
N ASP A 579 -3.53 10.95 -5.33
CA ASP A 579 -3.49 9.91 -4.31
C ASP A 579 -2.63 8.74 -4.82
N PRO A 580 -1.51 8.40 -4.15
CA PRO A 580 -0.60 7.35 -4.60
C PRO A 580 -1.23 5.95 -4.62
N HIS A 581 -2.37 5.76 -3.95
CA HIS A 581 -3.09 4.47 -3.88
C HIS A 581 -4.39 4.44 -4.69
N SER A 582 -4.71 5.52 -5.42
CA SER A 582 -5.89 5.58 -6.28
C SER A 582 -5.51 5.99 -7.69
N GLN A 583 -6.08 5.29 -8.67
CA GLN A 583 -5.92 5.62 -10.09
C GLN A 583 -6.73 6.86 -10.51
N THR A 584 -7.59 7.38 -9.64
CA THR A 584 -8.57 8.42 -9.99
C THR A 584 -8.54 9.64 -9.08
N ASP A 585 -8.07 9.51 -7.83
CA ASP A 585 -8.31 10.53 -6.82
C ASP A 585 -7.23 11.62 -6.84
N TYR A 586 -7.66 12.88 -6.93
CA TYR A 586 -6.78 14.03 -6.94
C TYR A 586 -7.48 15.28 -6.41
N LEU A 587 -6.68 16.26 -6.03
CA LEU A 587 -7.12 17.63 -5.78
C LEU A 587 -6.09 18.60 -6.37
N VAL A 588 -6.58 19.59 -7.11
CA VAL A 588 -5.78 20.67 -7.70
C VAL A 588 -6.36 22.00 -7.29
N VAL A 589 -5.49 22.92 -6.86
CA VAL A 589 -5.82 24.32 -6.59
C VAL A 589 -5.10 25.19 -7.63
N PHE A 590 -5.84 26.02 -8.35
CA PHE A 590 -5.31 26.80 -9.46
C PHE A 590 -5.95 28.19 -9.58
N THR A 591 -5.30 29.09 -10.32
CA THR A 591 -5.86 30.39 -10.72
C THR A 591 -5.81 30.54 -12.23
N PHE A 592 -6.73 31.32 -12.81
CA PHE A 592 -6.61 31.74 -14.20
C PHE A 592 -5.66 32.93 -14.32
N ASP A 593 -4.80 32.89 -15.35
CA ASP A 593 -3.89 33.96 -15.70
C ASP A 593 -4.68 35.05 -16.46
N THR A 594 -4.96 36.18 -15.81
CA THR A 594 -5.68 37.30 -16.45
C THR A 594 -4.79 38.52 -16.63
N ARG A 595 -5.09 39.35 -17.63
CA ARG A 595 -4.37 40.61 -17.89
C ARG A 595 -4.43 41.62 -16.72
N ARG A 596 -5.33 41.44 -15.74
CA ARG A 596 -5.49 42.31 -14.57
C ARG A 596 -4.90 41.72 -13.28
N GLY A 597 -4.31 40.52 -13.31
CA GLY A 597 -3.80 39.79 -12.13
C GLY A 597 -4.28 38.33 -12.08
N ALA A 598 -3.85 37.57 -11.07
CA ALA A 598 -4.34 36.20 -10.85
C ALA A 598 -5.81 36.24 -10.39
N ASP A 599 -6.67 35.44 -11.02
CA ASP A 599 -8.08 35.25 -10.64
C ASP A 599 -8.20 34.67 -9.21
N LYS A 600 -9.41 34.69 -8.62
CA LYS A 600 -9.66 34.00 -7.34
C LYS A 600 -9.26 32.51 -7.46
N PRO A 601 -8.64 31.90 -6.41
CA PRO A 601 -8.32 30.48 -6.42
C PRO A 601 -9.55 29.62 -6.70
N LYS A 602 -9.39 28.65 -7.58
CA LYS A 602 -10.36 27.61 -7.91
C LYS A 602 -9.77 26.26 -7.55
N ASN A 603 -10.63 25.26 -7.40
CA ASN A 603 -10.18 23.88 -7.28
C ASN A 603 -10.79 23.02 -8.39
N LYS A 604 -10.13 21.90 -8.67
CA LYS A 604 -10.68 20.76 -9.40
C LYS A 604 -10.34 19.53 -8.58
N LEU A 605 -11.32 18.68 -8.32
CA LEU A 605 -11.13 17.52 -7.47
C LEU A 605 -11.89 16.32 -8.02
N TYR A 606 -11.35 15.14 -7.76
CA TYR A 606 -12.07 13.89 -7.81
C TYR A 606 -11.64 13.09 -6.59
N CYS A 607 -12.58 12.68 -5.75
CA CYS A 607 -12.29 11.89 -4.56
C CYS A 607 -13.38 10.85 -4.35
N SER A 608 -12.99 9.58 -4.40
CA SER A 608 -13.85 8.42 -4.24
C SER A 608 -14.33 8.24 -2.79
N ASN A 609 -13.50 8.63 -1.81
CA ASN A 609 -13.85 8.58 -0.40
C ASN A 609 -14.82 9.73 -0.03
N ARG A 610 -16.06 9.38 0.32
CA ARG A 610 -17.12 10.35 0.65
C ARG A 610 -16.78 11.25 1.84
N ALA A 611 -16.16 10.71 2.89
CA ALA A 611 -15.82 11.48 4.09
C ALA A 611 -14.70 12.48 3.80
N THR A 612 -13.66 12.04 3.07
CA THR A 612 -12.58 12.92 2.60
C THR A 612 -13.11 13.99 1.66
N ARG A 613 -14.00 13.64 0.72
CA ARG A 613 -14.64 14.60 -0.18
C ARG A 613 -15.41 15.68 0.59
N GLN A 614 -16.23 15.29 1.55
CA GLN A 614 -16.95 16.24 2.40
C GLN A 614 -16.00 17.17 3.15
N ALA A 615 -14.90 16.64 3.71
CA ALA A 615 -13.91 17.46 4.40
C ALA A 615 -13.20 18.46 3.46
N ILE A 616 -12.96 18.08 2.20
CA ILE A 616 -12.42 18.98 1.17
C ILE A 616 -13.43 20.08 0.85
N ASP A 617 -14.72 19.74 0.70
CA ASP A 617 -15.78 20.70 0.40
C ASP A 617 -15.93 21.72 1.54
N ASP A 618 -16.00 21.27 2.79
CA ASP A 618 -16.08 22.13 3.99
C ASP A 618 -14.86 23.06 4.13
N TRP A 619 -13.66 22.53 3.88
CA TRP A 619 -12.42 23.31 3.86
C TRP A 619 -12.44 24.37 2.75
N TRP A 620 -12.95 24.02 1.58
CA TRP A 620 -12.98 24.91 0.42
C TRP A 620 -14.00 26.03 0.57
N GLU A 621 -15.19 25.76 1.10
CA GLU A 621 -16.20 26.80 1.37
C GLU A 621 -15.68 27.83 2.39
N THR A 622 -15.07 27.37 3.48
CA THR A 622 -14.42 28.27 4.45
C THR A 622 -13.32 29.12 3.82
N THR A 623 -12.57 28.53 2.86
CA THR A 623 -11.49 29.22 2.14
C THR A 623 -12.03 30.31 1.20
N LYS A 624 -13.25 30.16 0.66
CA LYS A 624 -13.88 31.17 -0.20
C LYS A 624 -14.53 32.31 0.59
N GLU A 625 -15.33 31.99 1.63
CA GLU A 625 -16.19 32.96 2.33
C GLU A 625 -15.40 34.10 2.99
N ARG A 626 -14.26 33.81 3.62
CA ARG A 626 -13.49 34.84 4.37
C ARG A 626 -12.74 35.85 3.51
N ARG A 627 -12.54 35.56 2.22
CA ARG A 627 -11.96 36.52 1.27
C ARG A 627 -12.98 37.50 0.68
N GLU A 628 -14.28 37.26 0.84
CA GLU A 628 -15.31 38.23 0.40
C GLU A 628 -15.58 39.32 1.45
N SER A 629 -15.07 39.11 2.67
CA SER A 629 -15.21 40.03 3.81
C SER A 629 -13.93 40.84 4.13
N SER A 630 -12.88 40.70 3.32
CA SER A 630 -11.54 41.30 3.53
C SER A 630 -11.17 42.33 2.48
#